data_AF-A0A934THM2-F1
#
_entry.id   AF-A0A934THM2-F1
#
_cell.length_a   1.000
_cell.length_b   1.000
_cell.length_c   1.000
_cell.angle_alpha   90.00
_cell.angle_beta   90.00
_cell.angle_gamma   90.00
#
_symmetry.space_group_name_H-M   'P 1'
#
loop_
_entity.id
_entity.type
_entity.pdbx_description
1 polymer ?
#
loop_
_entity_poly.entity_id
_entity_poly.type
_entity_poly.pdbx_seq_one_letter_code
_entity_poly.pdbx_strand_id
1 'polypeptide(L)'
;MKKVRKTADGYYIFSQSILVGSDAAGLLSIVGIGGAVSATYVSRIVDIIDKRKILFASSILMLLAWLLFYSTGLMYIGLIFGIFILDIGLQSIHITNQSIIFSKDEDATNRLNTAYMTCYFLGGSLGAFLGGKAWAIWGWDGVVITGIVFILFLLVLQFFPLKSLNK
;
A
#
# COMPACT_ATOMS: atom_id res chain seq x y z
N MET A 1 -27.77 -24.01 40.34
CA MET A 1 -27.22 -22.63 40.35
C MET A 1 -25.85 -22.44 39.68
N LYS A 2 -25.23 -23.43 39.00
CA LYS A 2 -23.88 -23.29 38.38
C LYS A 2 -23.86 -22.94 36.87
N LYS A 3 -25.02 -22.81 36.22
CA LYS A 3 -25.11 -22.65 34.74
C LYS A 3 -25.15 -21.19 34.25
N VAL A 4 -25.31 -20.21 35.16
CA VAL A 4 -25.47 -18.78 34.83
C VAL A 4 -24.14 -18.00 34.88
N ARG A 5 -23.10 -18.51 35.56
CA ARG A 5 -21.77 -17.86 35.60
C ARG A 5 -20.99 -17.99 34.28
N LYS A 6 -21.17 -19.10 33.55
CA LYS A 6 -20.41 -19.36 32.30
C LYS A 6 -20.79 -18.44 31.13
N THR A 7 -21.99 -17.86 31.16
CA THR A 7 -22.41 -16.88 30.16
C THR A 7 -21.70 -15.56 30.38
N ALA A 8 -21.56 -15.07 31.62
CA ALA A 8 -20.90 -13.79 31.92
C ALA A 8 -19.43 -13.76 31.42
N ASP A 9 -18.67 -14.83 31.67
CA ASP A 9 -17.27 -14.94 31.21
C ASP A 9 -17.12 -14.90 29.68
N GLY A 10 -18.12 -15.41 28.94
CA GLY A 10 -18.15 -15.34 27.48
C GLY A 10 -18.36 -13.93 26.93
N TYR A 11 -19.15 -13.09 27.62
CA TYR A 11 -19.30 -11.67 27.25
C TYR A 11 -18.04 -10.86 27.53
N TYR A 12 -17.27 -11.18 28.57
CA TYR A 12 -16.00 -10.50 28.87
C TYR A 12 -14.88 -10.86 27.87
N ILE A 13 -14.84 -12.10 27.38
CA ILE A 13 -13.89 -12.51 26.33
C ILE A 13 -14.28 -11.85 24.99
N PHE A 14 -15.58 -11.77 24.67
CA PHE A 14 -16.04 -11.10 23.47
C PHE A 14 -15.82 -9.58 23.54
N SER A 15 -16.05 -8.93 24.69
CA SER A 15 -15.79 -7.51 24.86
C SER A 15 -14.30 -7.18 24.86
N GLN A 16 -13.42 -8.00 25.45
CA GLN A 16 -11.96 -7.83 25.31
C GLN A 16 -11.48 -8.04 23.86
N SER A 17 -12.08 -8.96 23.10
CA SER A 17 -11.75 -9.14 21.68
C SER A 17 -12.21 -7.96 20.80
N ILE A 18 -13.35 -7.34 21.15
CA ILE A 18 -13.85 -6.11 20.51
C ILE A 18 -12.99 -4.90 20.93
N LEU A 19 -12.51 -4.84 22.18
CA LEU A 19 -11.73 -3.71 22.71
C LEU A 19 -10.26 -3.74 22.25
N VAL A 20 -9.60 -4.91 22.23
CA VAL A 20 -8.28 -5.07 21.59
C VAL A 20 -8.37 -4.92 20.06
N GLY A 21 -9.55 -5.20 19.50
CA GLY A 21 -9.87 -4.97 18.09
C GLY A 21 -10.24 -3.52 17.75
N SER A 22 -10.63 -2.68 18.71
CA SER A 22 -11.09 -1.31 18.45
C SER A 22 -9.95 -0.36 18.10
N ASP A 23 -8.80 -0.53 18.75
CA ASP A 23 -7.59 0.27 18.45
C ASP A 23 -7.03 -0.11 17.08
N ALA A 24 -6.93 -1.41 16.78
CA ALA A 24 -6.50 -1.90 15.46
C ALA A 24 -7.49 -1.53 14.34
N ALA A 25 -8.81 -1.64 14.58
CA ALA A 25 -9.84 -1.24 13.63
C ALA A 25 -9.86 0.29 13.40
N GLY A 26 -9.63 1.08 14.45
CA GLY A 26 -9.49 2.53 14.35
C GLY A 26 -8.26 2.94 13.52
N LEU A 27 -7.14 2.25 13.70
CA LEU A 27 -5.90 2.51 12.94
C LEU A 27 -6.03 2.12 11.46
N LEU A 28 -6.65 0.98 11.16
CA LEU A 28 -6.95 0.59 9.76
C LEU A 28 -7.91 1.59 9.09
N SER A 29 -8.82 2.18 9.86
CA SER A 29 -9.73 3.22 9.35
C SER A 29 -8.99 4.51 8.98
N ILE A 30 -8.02 4.95 9.78
CA ILE A 30 -7.20 6.15 9.49
C ILE A 30 -6.35 5.95 8.23
N VAL A 31 -5.71 4.78 8.09
CA VAL A 31 -4.95 4.44 6.88
C VAL A 31 -5.88 4.45 5.66
N GLY A 32 -7.06 3.85 5.76
CA GLY A 32 -8.04 3.85 4.67
C GLY A 32 -8.54 5.25 4.26
N ILE A 33 -8.62 6.20 5.20
CA ILE A 33 -8.92 7.60 4.88
C ILE A 33 -7.81 8.21 4.02
N GLY A 34 -6.54 7.94 4.35
CA GLY A 34 -5.38 8.39 3.58
C GLY A 34 -5.45 7.95 2.12
N GLY A 35 -5.70 6.66 1.90
CA GLY A 35 -5.89 6.09 0.56
C GLY A 35 -7.07 6.68 -0.19
N ALA A 36 -8.23 6.87 0.46
CA ALA A 36 -9.41 7.46 -0.19
C ALA A 36 -9.20 8.93 -0.59
N VAL A 37 -8.56 9.71 0.28
CA VAL A 37 -8.21 11.12 0.01
C VAL A 37 -7.18 11.19 -1.12
N SER A 38 -6.13 10.35 -1.06
CA SER A 38 -5.15 10.24 -2.13
C SER A 38 -5.82 9.90 -3.46
N ALA A 39 -6.75 8.94 -3.47
CA ALA A 39 -7.43 8.53 -4.68
C ALA A 39 -8.26 9.66 -5.31
N THR A 40 -8.99 10.40 -4.48
CA THR A 40 -9.79 11.56 -4.92
C THR A 40 -8.91 12.70 -5.41
N TYR A 41 -7.77 12.94 -4.77
CA TYR A 41 -6.85 14.01 -5.16
C TYR A 41 -6.12 13.66 -6.46
N VAL A 42 -5.53 12.46 -6.53
CA VAL A 42 -4.74 11.98 -7.67
C VAL A 42 -5.60 11.87 -8.92
N SER A 43 -6.83 11.36 -8.82
CA SER A 43 -7.75 11.29 -9.96
C SER A 43 -8.07 12.66 -10.58
N ARG A 44 -7.95 13.76 -9.83
CA ARG A 44 -8.10 15.12 -10.39
C ARG A 44 -6.82 15.66 -11.01
N ILE A 45 -5.66 15.37 -10.39
CA ILE A 45 -4.38 15.90 -10.86
C ILE A 45 -3.76 15.09 -12.01
N VAL A 46 -4.16 13.82 -12.19
CA VAL A 46 -3.61 12.90 -13.20
C VAL A 46 -3.88 13.36 -14.64
N ASP A 47 -4.94 14.16 -14.83
CA ASP A 47 -5.31 14.71 -16.14
C ASP A 47 -4.62 16.05 -16.46
N ILE A 48 -4.05 16.72 -15.46
CA ILE A 48 -3.42 18.05 -15.61
C ILE A 48 -1.90 18.05 -15.42
N ILE A 49 -1.36 17.12 -14.62
CA ILE A 49 0.08 16.99 -14.38
C ILE A 49 0.63 15.84 -15.21
N ASP A 50 1.86 16.00 -15.71
CA ASP A 50 2.60 14.92 -16.37
C ASP A 50 2.64 13.66 -15.48
N LYS A 51 2.09 12.57 -16.00
CA LYS A 51 1.98 11.28 -15.30
C LYS A 51 3.33 10.76 -14.80
N ARG A 52 4.43 11.02 -15.51
CA ARG A 52 5.79 10.66 -15.05
C ARG A 52 6.21 11.43 -13.81
N LYS A 53 5.84 12.71 -13.70
CA LYS A 53 6.13 13.52 -12.50
C LYS A 53 5.35 13.00 -11.29
N ILE A 54 4.08 12.61 -11.48
CA ILE A 54 3.28 12.02 -10.42
C ILE A 54 3.91 10.70 -9.96
N LEU A 55 4.23 9.79 -10.88
CA LEU A 55 4.86 8.50 -10.57
C LEU A 55 6.18 8.68 -9.81
N PHE A 56 7.04 9.59 -10.27
CA PHE A 56 8.32 9.87 -9.62
C PHE A 56 8.12 10.43 -8.21
N ALA A 57 7.28 11.46 -8.05
CA ALA A 57 7.00 12.07 -6.75
C ALA A 57 6.41 11.05 -5.75
N SER A 58 5.47 10.23 -6.18
CA SER A 58 4.89 9.17 -5.35
C SER A 58 5.90 8.09 -4.98
N SER A 59 6.82 7.74 -5.88
CA SER A 59 7.89 6.77 -5.58
C SER A 59 8.88 7.31 -4.55
N ILE A 60 9.25 8.58 -4.65
CA ILE A 60 10.06 9.27 -3.63
C ILE A 60 9.32 9.31 -2.29
N LEU A 61 8.02 9.60 -2.30
CA LEU A 61 7.20 9.60 -1.09
C LEU A 61 7.18 8.22 -0.40
N MET A 62 7.02 7.14 -1.17
CA MET A 62 7.11 5.77 -0.64
C MET A 62 8.51 5.45 -0.10
N LEU A 63 9.57 5.91 -0.76
CA LEU A 63 10.95 5.72 -0.29
C LEU A 63 11.15 6.40 1.07
N LEU A 64 10.65 7.63 1.24
CA LEU A 64 10.69 8.34 2.51
C LEU A 64 9.93 7.60 3.62
N ALA A 65 8.78 6.98 3.31
CA ALA A 65 8.06 6.15 4.28
C ALA A 65 8.87 4.93 4.73
N TRP A 66 9.58 4.25 3.82
CA TRP A 66 10.47 3.15 4.20
C TRP A 66 11.67 3.61 5.04
N LEU A 67 12.25 4.77 4.74
CA LEU A 67 13.30 5.37 5.58
C LEU A 67 12.76 5.78 6.97
N LEU A 68 11.50 6.21 7.04
CA LEU A 68 10.82 6.46 8.31
C LEU A 68 10.67 5.16 9.12
N PHE A 69 10.28 4.05 8.48
CA PHE A 69 10.23 2.74 9.15
C PHE A 69 11.60 2.25 9.63
N TYR A 70 12.65 2.53 8.88
CA TYR A 70 14.02 2.23 9.30
C TYR A 70 14.41 3.00 10.57
N SER A 71 14.14 4.31 10.60
CA SER A 71 14.51 5.18 11.72
C SER A 71 13.65 5.01 12.97
N THR A 72 12.36 4.74 12.80
CA THR A 72 11.40 4.58 13.91
C THR A 72 11.25 3.13 14.40
N GLY A 73 11.72 2.16 13.61
CA GLY A 73 11.61 0.74 13.94
C GLY A 73 10.15 0.31 14.13
N LEU A 74 9.86 -0.31 15.26
CA LEU A 74 8.51 -0.78 15.64
C LEU A 74 7.72 0.23 16.49
N MET A 75 8.13 1.50 16.52
CA MET A 75 7.40 2.54 17.25
C MET A 75 6.01 2.75 16.62
N TYR A 76 4.95 2.59 17.40
CA TYR A 76 3.56 2.66 16.94
C TYR A 76 3.26 3.93 16.11
N ILE A 77 3.69 5.10 16.57
CA ILE A 77 3.45 6.36 15.84
C ILE A 77 4.17 6.39 14.48
N GLY A 78 5.39 5.86 14.41
CA GLY A 78 6.17 5.78 13.18
C GLY A 78 5.56 4.80 12.17
N LEU A 79 5.04 3.68 12.66
CA LEU A 79 4.30 2.71 11.85
C LEU A 79 3.03 3.34 11.27
N ILE A 80 2.24 4.04 12.09
CA ILE A 80 0.99 4.67 11.63
C ILE A 80 1.27 5.71 10.54
N PHE A 81 2.18 6.65 10.81
CA PHE A 81 2.52 7.69 9.84
C PHE A 81 3.17 7.11 8.58
N GLY A 82 4.08 6.15 8.72
CA GLY A 82 4.74 5.55 7.57
C GLY A 82 3.77 4.75 6.70
N ILE A 83 2.86 3.97 7.29
CA ILE A 83 1.82 3.24 6.54
C ILE A 83 0.91 4.22 5.81
N PHE A 84 0.49 5.31 6.47
CA PHE A 84 -0.34 6.34 5.86
C PHE A 84 0.34 7.00 4.64
N ILE A 85 1.62 7.35 4.77
CA ILE A 85 2.41 7.93 3.65
C ILE A 85 2.58 6.90 2.52
N LEU A 86 2.86 5.64 2.86
CA LEU A 86 2.99 4.56 1.89
C LEU A 86 1.71 4.34 1.10
N ASP A 87 0.55 4.37 1.75
CA ASP A 87 -0.74 4.16 1.10
C ASP A 87 -1.07 5.31 0.13
N ILE A 88 -0.78 6.55 0.50
CA ILE A 88 -0.89 7.71 -0.42
C ILE A 88 -0.01 7.50 -1.65
N GLY A 89 1.25 7.11 -1.46
CA GLY A 89 2.18 6.88 -2.58
C GLY A 89 1.72 5.73 -3.48
N LEU A 90 1.29 4.62 -2.88
CA LEU A 90 0.79 3.44 -3.58
C LEU A 90 -0.46 3.76 -4.40
N GLN A 91 -1.45 4.40 -3.80
CA GLN A 91 -2.69 4.78 -4.49
C GLN A 91 -2.45 5.77 -5.62
N SER A 92 -1.53 6.71 -5.41
CA SER A 92 -1.13 7.67 -6.44
C SER A 92 -0.54 6.97 -7.67
N ILE A 93 0.36 6.00 -7.46
CA ILE A 93 0.97 5.21 -8.53
C ILE A 93 -0.09 4.33 -9.22
N HIS A 94 -0.95 3.69 -8.43
CA HIS A 94 -2.00 2.81 -8.94
C HIS A 94 -2.94 3.53 -9.91
N ILE A 95 -3.47 4.69 -9.50
CA ILE A 95 -4.41 5.48 -10.32
C ILE A 95 -3.70 6.06 -11.54
N THR A 96 -2.47 6.54 -11.38
CA THR A 96 -1.69 7.08 -12.51
C THR A 96 -1.41 6.01 -13.55
N ASN A 97 -1.00 4.81 -13.13
CA ASN A 97 -0.77 3.68 -14.03
C ASN A 97 -2.04 3.23 -14.75
N GLN A 98 -3.17 3.17 -14.04
CA GLN A 98 -4.47 2.87 -14.67
C GLN A 98 -4.84 3.92 -15.73
N SER A 99 -4.67 5.21 -15.43
CA SER A 99 -4.90 6.29 -16.40
C SER A 99 -3.96 6.17 -17.62
N ILE A 100 -2.72 5.68 -17.47
CA ILE A 100 -1.82 5.42 -18.60
C ILE A 100 -2.35 4.23 -19.44
N ILE A 101 -2.63 3.10 -18.80
CA ILE A 101 -2.94 1.84 -19.49
C ILE A 101 -4.31 1.93 -20.19
N PHE A 102 -5.31 2.50 -19.55
CA PHE A 102 -6.69 2.52 -20.06
C PHE A 102 -6.95 3.66 -21.05
N SER A 103 -6.06 4.65 -21.16
CA SER A 103 -6.18 5.73 -22.15
C SER A 103 -6.00 5.30 -23.62
N LYS A 104 -5.68 4.03 -23.88
CA LYS A 104 -5.29 3.54 -25.22
C LYS A 104 -6.39 2.85 -26.01
N ASP A 105 -7.38 2.26 -25.35
CA ASP A 105 -8.45 1.49 -26.00
C ASP A 105 -9.65 1.37 -25.04
N GLU A 106 -10.69 2.19 -25.27
CA GLU A 106 -11.91 2.19 -24.44
C GLU A 106 -12.68 0.87 -24.54
N ASP A 107 -12.68 0.21 -25.71
CA ASP A 107 -13.43 -1.02 -25.96
C ASP A 107 -12.83 -2.23 -25.22
N ALA A 108 -11.51 -2.21 -24.96
CA ALA A 108 -10.80 -3.27 -24.26
C ALA A 108 -10.62 -3.04 -22.74
N THR A 109 -11.17 -1.96 -22.18
CA THR A 109 -10.95 -1.52 -20.79
C THR A 109 -11.15 -2.65 -19.76
N ASN A 110 -12.21 -3.45 -19.91
CA ASN A 110 -12.52 -4.52 -18.94
C ASN A 110 -11.46 -5.65 -18.93
N ARG A 111 -10.93 -6.01 -20.11
CA ARG A 111 -9.84 -7.00 -20.24
C ARG A 111 -8.53 -6.44 -19.70
N LEU A 112 -8.21 -5.19 -20.03
CA LEU A 112 -7.01 -4.51 -19.55
C LEU A 112 -7.02 -4.38 -18.03
N ASN A 113 -8.16 -4.02 -17.43
CA ASN A 113 -8.29 -3.93 -15.98
C ASN A 113 -8.06 -5.28 -15.30
N THR A 114 -8.64 -6.35 -15.84
CA THR A 114 -8.44 -7.71 -15.30
C THR A 114 -6.96 -8.13 -15.38
N ALA A 115 -6.31 -7.92 -16.51
CA ALA A 115 -4.89 -8.23 -16.68
C ALA A 115 -4.01 -7.39 -15.73
N TYR A 116 -4.30 -6.09 -15.61
CA TYR A 116 -3.61 -5.18 -14.70
C TYR A 116 -3.74 -5.62 -13.24
N MET A 117 -4.96 -5.88 -12.77
CA MET A 117 -5.20 -6.33 -11.40
C MET A 117 -4.56 -7.69 -11.11
N THR A 118 -4.55 -8.60 -12.09
CA THR A 118 -3.87 -9.89 -11.96
C THR A 118 -2.37 -9.70 -11.73
N CYS A 119 -1.71 -8.88 -12.56
CA CYS A 119 -0.30 -8.55 -12.37
C CYS A 119 -0.03 -7.84 -11.04
N TYR A 120 -0.93 -6.93 -10.64
CA TYR A 120 -0.84 -6.20 -9.37
C TYR A 120 -0.87 -7.15 -8.17
N PHE A 121 -1.82 -8.09 -8.15
CA PHE A 121 -1.91 -9.09 -7.08
C PHE A 121 -0.75 -10.09 -7.09
N LEU A 122 -0.27 -10.50 -8.27
CA LEU A 122 0.93 -11.35 -8.37
C LEU A 122 2.16 -10.64 -7.80
N GLY A 123 2.36 -9.37 -8.14
CA GLY A 123 3.43 -8.54 -7.57
C GLY A 123 3.28 -8.38 -6.05
N GLY A 124 2.07 -8.10 -5.57
CA GLY A 124 1.77 -8.00 -4.13
C GLY A 124 2.03 -9.30 -3.38
N SER A 125 1.64 -10.45 -3.95
CA SER A 125 1.91 -11.77 -3.38
C SER A 125 3.40 -12.08 -3.31
N LEU A 126 4.14 -11.79 -4.38
CA LEU A 126 5.61 -11.94 -4.39
C LEU A 126 6.26 -11.04 -3.35
N GLY A 127 5.81 -9.80 -3.23
CA GLY A 127 6.29 -8.86 -2.22
C GLY A 127 6.04 -9.33 -0.80
N ALA A 128 4.83 -9.84 -0.51
CA ALA A 128 4.48 -10.40 0.78
C ALA A 128 5.32 -11.66 1.11
N PHE A 129 5.57 -12.52 0.12
CA PHE A 129 6.43 -13.70 0.29
C PHE A 129 7.87 -13.32 0.61
N LEU A 130 8.47 -12.39 -0.15
CA LEU A 130 9.83 -11.93 0.09
C LEU A 130 9.94 -11.18 1.42
N GLY A 131 8.96 -10.33 1.76
CA GLY A 131 8.89 -9.65 3.06
C GLY A 131 8.80 -10.64 4.22
N GLY A 132 7.95 -11.67 4.12
CA GLY A 132 7.84 -12.72 5.13
C GLY A 132 9.14 -13.53 5.30
N LYS A 133 9.83 -13.84 4.20
CA LYS A 133 11.15 -14.47 4.25
C LYS A 133 12.21 -13.55 4.87
N ALA A 134 12.21 -12.26 4.51
CA ALA A 134 13.15 -11.29 5.05
C ALA A 134 12.94 -11.10 6.56
N TRP A 135 11.69 -11.08 7.02
CA TRP A 135 11.36 -11.07 8.45
C TRP A 135 11.92 -12.30 9.18
N ALA A 136 11.80 -13.49 8.59
CA ALA A 136 12.31 -14.71 9.22
C ALA A 136 13.85 -14.74 9.38
N ILE A 137 14.60 -14.04 8.51
CA ILE A 137 16.06 -14.07 8.50
C ILE A 137 16.66 -12.86 9.25
N TRP A 138 16.12 -11.66 9.02
CA TRP A 138 16.67 -10.38 9.50
C TRP A 138 15.64 -9.52 10.27
N GLY A 139 14.47 -10.05 10.60
CA GLY A 139 13.45 -9.33 11.36
C GLY A 139 12.94 -8.09 10.62
N TRP A 140 12.64 -7.04 11.38
CA TRP A 140 12.06 -5.79 10.84
C TRP A 140 12.97 -5.13 9.81
N ASP A 141 14.28 -5.08 10.06
CA ASP A 141 15.24 -4.45 9.15
C ASP A 141 15.25 -5.16 7.79
N GLY A 142 15.10 -6.49 7.78
CA GLY A 142 14.94 -7.26 6.54
C GLY A 142 13.71 -6.84 5.72
N VAL A 143 12.58 -6.60 6.38
CA VAL A 143 11.35 -6.13 5.73
C VAL A 143 11.55 -4.74 5.14
N VAL A 144 12.16 -3.83 5.93
CA VAL A 144 12.42 -2.46 5.50
C VAL A 144 13.38 -2.42 4.29
N ILE A 145 14.48 -3.18 4.34
CA ILE A 145 15.42 -3.29 3.22
C ILE A 145 14.72 -3.83 1.97
N THR A 146 13.89 -4.86 2.11
CA THR A 146 13.13 -5.43 0.98
C THR A 146 12.22 -4.38 0.35
N GLY A 147 11.52 -3.59 1.17
CA GLY A 147 10.69 -2.48 0.71
C GLY A 147 11.49 -1.42 -0.05
N ILE A 148 12.62 -0.97 0.52
CA ILE A 148 13.53 -0.01 -0.13
C ILE A 148 14.02 -0.54 -1.48
N VAL A 149 14.44 -1.80 -1.55
CA VAL A 149 14.90 -2.43 -2.80
C VAL A 149 13.81 -2.42 -3.87
N PHE A 150 12.56 -2.73 -3.52
CA PHE A 150 11.47 -2.65 -4.50
C PHE A 150 11.17 -1.23 -4.98
N ILE A 151 11.23 -0.23 -4.09
CA ILE A 151 11.02 1.16 -4.51
C ILE A 151 12.18 1.69 -5.35
N LEU A 152 13.42 1.32 -5.04
CA LEU A 152 14.57 1.63 -5.89
C LEU A 152 14.45 0.96 -7.25
N PHE A 153 14.02 -0.30 -7.30
CA PHE A 153 13.76 -0.99 -8.56
C PHE A 153 12.66 -0.29 -9.38
N LEU A 154 11.56 0.11 -8.74
CA LEU A 154 10.50 0.89 -9.37
C LEU A 154 11.02 2.23 -9.93
N LEU A 155 11.83 2.96 -9.17
CA LEU A 155 12.45 4.21 -9.62
C LEU A 155 13.34 3.98 -10.84
N VAL A 156 14.18 2.94 -10.82
CA VAL A 156 15.03 2.56 -11.95
C VAL A 156 14.18 2.26 -13.19
N LEU A 157 13.08 1.52 -13.04
CA LEU A 157 12.16 1.23 -14.15
C LEU A 157 11.53 2.50 -14.75
N GLN A 158 11.29 3.54 -13.95
CA GLN A 158 10.77 4.82 -14.46
C GLN A 158 11.79 5.59 -15.29
N PHE A 159 13.09 5.43 -15.01
CA PHE A 159 14.16 6.04 -15.80
C PHE A 159 14.39 5.34 -17.13
N PHE A 160 14.02 4.07 -17.27
CA PHE A 160 14.03 3.41 -18.57
C PHE A 160 12.88 3.95 -19.41
N PRO A 161 13.14 4.74 -20.47
CA PRO A 161 12.08 5.18 -21.35
C PRO A 161 11.51 3.92 -22.01
N LEU A 162 10.25 3.60 -21.72
CA LEU A 162 9.45 2.76 -22.61
C LEU A 162 9.45 3.46 -23.97
N LYS A 163 10.39 3.08 -24.83
CA LYS A 163 10.64 3.63 -26.17
C LYS A 163 9.57 3.20 -27.18
N SER A 164 8.46 2.66 -26.69
CA SER A 164 7.35 2.11 -27.46
C SER A 164 6.09 2.70 -26.87
N LEU A 165 5.12 3.04 -27.72
CA LEU A 165 3.85 3.73 -27.47
C LEU A 165 3.78 5.19 -27.95
N ASN A 166 4.66 5.57 -28.87
CA ASN A 166 4.38 6.64 -29.84
C ASN A 166 4.45 6.03 -31.26
N LYS A 167 3.40 5.28 -31.59
CA LYS A 167 2.94 4.98 -32.95
C LYS A 167 1.43 4.85 -32.88
#